data_AF-A0A562PKV9-F1
#
_entry.id   AF-A0A562PKV9-F1
#
_cell.length_a   1.000
_cell.length_b   1.000
_cell.length_c   1.000
_cell.angle_alpha   90.00
_cell.angle_beta   90.00
_cell.angle_gamma   90.00
#
_symmetry.space_group_name_H-M   'P 1'
#
loop_
_entity.id
_entity.type
_entity.pdbx_description
1 polymer ?
#
loop_
_entity_poly.entity_id
_entity_poly.type
_entity_poly.pdbx_seq_one_letter_code
_entity_poly.pdbx_strand_id
1 'polypeptide(L)'
;MTTIVGKTLGAPSGPYWYWITLGPRNIDLTDTHADIPPGRYELNWDFRGISGETLKFEISTKGGAILMTESSTIQKGEVDDWGSKYFTVADEQ
;
A
#
# COMPACT_ATOMS: atom_id res chain seq x y z
N MET A 1 9.54 18.25 -2.18
CA MET A 1 9.13 17.01 -2.88
C MET A 1 9.75 15.88 -2.10
N THR A 2 8.97 14.84 -1.79
CA THR A 2 9.40 13.70 -0.98
C THR A 2 9.21 12.43 -1.78
N THR A 3 10.25 11.60 -1.84
CA THR A 3 10.14 10.26 -2.43
C THR A 3 9.51 9.32 -1.41
N ILE A 4 8.35 8.77 -1.74
CA ILE A 4 7.74 7.67 -0.98
C ILE A 4 7.99 6.35 -1.68
N VAL A 5 8.06 5.27 -0.91
CA VAL A 5 8.32 3.91 -1.35
C VAL A 5 7.21 3.02 -0.81
N GLY A 6 6.52 2.31 -1.70
CA GLY A 6 5.64 1.22 -1.33
C GLY A 6 6.40 -0.09 -1.29
N LYS A 7 6.18 -0.90 -0.25
CA LYS A 7 6.86 -2.18 -0.03
C LYS A 7 5.89 -3.22 0.46
N THR A 8 5.93 -4.40 -0.14
CA THR A 8 5.27 -5.58 0.40
C THR A 8 6.15 -6.24 1.45
N LEU A 9 5.63 -6.30 2.69
CA LEU A 9 6.31 -6.85 3.86
C LEU A 9 6.07 -8.36 4.01
N GLY A 10 5.00 -8.87 3.41
CA GLY A 10 4.66 -10.29 3.44
C GLY A 10 3.78 -10.63 2.26
N ALA A 11 4.30 -11.48 1.39
CA ALA A 11 3.56 -12.05 0.28
C ALA A 11 2.65 -13.19 0.77
N PRO A 12 1.41 -13.28 0.26
CA PRO A 12 0.57 -14.47 0.36
C PRO A 12 1.29 -15.75 -0.09
N SER A 13 0.89 -16.90 0.47
CA SER A 13 1.53 -18.20 0.20
C SER A 13 0.99 -18.91 -1.04
N GLY A 14 -0.29 -18.73 -1.37
CA GLY A 14 -0.93 -19.25 -2.58
C GLY A 14 -0.79 -18.35 -3.82
N PRO A 15 -1.44 -18.66 -4.94
CA PRO A 15 -1.58 -17.74 -6.08
C PRO A 15 -2.35 -16.49 -5.66
N TYR A 16 -1.82 -15.33 -6.00
CA TYR A 16 -2.44 -14.04 -5.71
C TYR A 16 -2.07 -13.00 -6.76
N TRP A 17 -2.81 -11.90 -6.75
CA TRP A 17 -2.38 -10.65 -7.34
C TRP A 17 -2.92 -9.50 -6.49
N TYR A 18 -2.23 -8.37 -6.53
CA TYR A 18 -2.65 -7.18 -5.80
C TYR A 18 -2.10 -5.93 -6.49
N TRP A 19 -2.72 -4.78 -6.21
CA TRP A 19 -2.12 -3.48 -6.48
C TRP A 19 -2.32 -2.54 -5.31
N ILE A 20 -1.39 -1.60 -5.15
CA ILE A 20 -1.48 -0.51 -4.19
C ILE A 20 -1.36 0.78 -4.98
N THR A 21 -2.34 1.68 -4.86
CA THR A 21 -2.36 2.92 -5.65
C THR A 21 -2.54 4.15 -4.77
N LEU A 22 -1.88 5.24 -5.16
CA LEU A 22 -2.03 6.55 -4.53
C LEU A 22 -3.14 7.35 -5.22
N GLY A 23 -4.26 7.54 -4.54
CA GLY A 23 -5.35 8.42 -4.95
C GLY A 23 -5.05 9.91 -4.66
N PRO A 24 -5.57 10.85 -5.48
CA PRO A 24 -6.36 10.68 -6.70
C PRO A 24 -5.52 10.51 -7.97
N ARG A 25 -4.19 10.44 -7.87
CA ARG A 25 -3.28 10.41 -9.02
C ARG A 25 -3.18 9.04 -9.70
N ASN A 26 -3.78 8.00 -9.12
CA ASN A 26 -3.71 6.61 -9.56
C ASN A 26 -2.27 6.14 -9.83
N ILE A 27 -1.34 6.54 -8.94
CA ILE A 27 0.07 6.14 -9.05
C ILE A 27 0.19 4.75 -8.43
N ASP A 28 0.62 3.77 -9.22
CA ASP A 28 0.95 2.44 -8.72
C ASP A 28 2.17 2.53 -7.80
N LEU A 29 2.02 2.00 -6.59
CA LEU A 29 3.02 1.92 -5.52
C LEU A 29 3.33 0.48 -5.14
N THR A 30 2.91 -0.49 -5.95
CA THR A 30 3.22 -1.91 -5.77
C THR A 30 4.72 -2.14 -5.96
N ASP A 31 5.44 -2.29 -4.85
CA ASP A 31 6.90 -2.48 -4.80
C ASP A 31 7.70 -1.45 -5.61
N THR A 32 7.23 -0.20 -5.62
CA THR A 32 7.83 0.91 -6.36
C THR A 32 7.84 2.21 -5.55
N HIS A 33 8.26 3.31 -6.16
CA HIS A 33 8.38 4.62 -5.52
C HIS A 33 7.73 5.73 -6.35
N ALA A 34 7.40 6.84 -5.69
CA ALA A 34 6.86 8.03 -6.32
C ALA A 34 7.36 9.30 -5.63
N ASP A 35 7.61 10.36 -6.41
CA ASP A 35 7.91 11.68 -5.88
C ASP A 35 6.63 12.50 -5.80
N ILE A 36 6.28 12.92 -4.59
CA ILE A 36 5.05 13.67 -4.31
C ILE A 36 5.32 14.91 -3.45
N PRO A 37 4.52 15.98 -3.59
CA PRO A 37 4.62 17.11 -2.69
C PRO A 37 4.17 16.72 -1.27
N PRO A 38 4.48 17.54 -0.25
CA PRO A 38 3.86 17.41 1.06
C PRO A 38 2.34 17.52 0.95
N GLY A 39 1.61 16.75 1.74
CA GLY A 39 0.15 16.72 1.67
C GLY A 39 -0.48 15.49 2.28
N ARG A 40 -1.81 15.44 2.24
CA ARG A 40 -2.61 14.29 2.64
C ARG A 40 -2.97 13.47 1.41
N TYR A 41 -2.70 12.18 1.48
CA TYR A 41 -2.90 11.24 0.38
C TYR A 41 -3.78 10.09 0.80
N GLU A 42 -4.53 9.57 -0.17
CA GLU A 42 -5.31 8.34 -0.02
C GLU A 42 -4.53 7.20 -0.67
N LEU A 43 -4.36 6.11 0.07
CA LEU A 43 -3.86 4.87 -0.47
C LEU A 43 -5.03 3.92 -0.67
N ASN A 44 -5.14 3.31 -1.83
CA ASN A 44 -6.14 2.29 -2.15
C ASN A 44 -5.45 0.98 -2.46
N TRP A 45 -6.06 -0.15 -2.09
CA TRP A 45 -5.58 -1.49 -2.44
C TRP A 45 -6.72 -2.39 -2.91
N ASP A 46 -6.40 -3.29 -3.83
CA ASP A 46 -7.22 -4.46 -4.21
C ASP A 46 -6.29 -5.67 -4.11
N PHE A 47 -6.67 -6.64 -3.30
CA PHE A 47 -5.94 -7.87 -3.07
C PHE A 47 -6.85 -9.05 -3.39
N ARG A 48 -6.39 -9.92 -4.32
CA ARG A 48 -7.13 -11.12 -4.70
C ARG A 48 -6.28 -12.35 -4.56
N GLY A 49 -6.90 -13.44 -4.10
CA GLY A 49 -6.19 -14.66 -3.78
C GLY A 49 -7.09 -15.69 -3.13
N ILE A 50 -6.48 -16.56 -2.33
CA ILE A 50 -7.18 -17.62 -1.61
C ILE A 50 -7.65 -17.10 -0.24
N SER A 51 -8.84 -17.54 0.17
CA SER A 51 -9.37 -17.21 1.50
C SER A 51 -8.39 -17.51 2.63
N GLY A 52 -8.25 -16.58 3.57
CA GLY A 52 -7.32 -16.68 4.70
C GLY A 52 -5.91 -16.15 4.40
N GLU A 53 -5.58 -15.86 3.15
CA GLU A 53 -4.33 -15.19 2.81
C GLU A 53 -4.31 -13.75 3.32
N THR A 54 -3.11 -13.28 3.64
CA THR A 54 -2.89 -11.93 4.17
C THR A 54 -1.81 -11.22 3.39
N LEU A 55 -2.14 -10.06 2.84
CA LEU A 55 -1.20 -9.12 2.26
C LEU A 55 -0.78 -8.11 3.33
N LYS A 56 0.54 -7.91 3.50
CA LYS A 56 1.09 -6.85 4.36
C LYS A 56 1.94 -5.91 3.55
N PHE A 57 1.69 -4.62 3.69
CA PHE A 57 2.47 -3.61 2.97
C PHE A 57 2.73 -2.36 3.82
N GLU A 58 3.72 -1.60 3.40
CA GLU A 58 4.20 -0.39 4.05
C GLU A 58 4.39 0.72 3.00
N ILE A 59 4.04 1.94 3.38
CA ILE A 59 4.48 3.16 2.71
C ILE A 59 5.47 3.87 3.63
N SER A 60 6.70 4.08 3.16
CA SER A 60 7.74 4.83 3.87
C SER A 60 8.34 5.92 2.99
N THR A 61 8.95 6.95 3.59
CA THR A 61 9.81 7.86 2.82
C THR A 61 11.11 7.16 2.45
N LYS A 62 11.80 7.63 1.41
CA LYS A 62 13.14 7.13 1.05
C LYS A 62 14.15 7.28 2.18
N GLY A 63 13.96 8.27 3.08
CA GLY A 63 14.74 8.46 4.30
C GLY A 63 14.47 7.41 5.40
N GLY A 64 13.50 6.51 5.19
CA GLY A 64 13.19 5.42 6.12
C GLY A 64 12.11 5.74 7.15
N ALA A 65 11.47 6.91 7.08
CA ALA A 65 10.34 7.23 7.95
C ALA A 65 9.09 6.45 7.49
N ILE A 66 8.49 5.65 8.37
CA ILE A 66 7.27 4.91 8.05
C ILE A 66 6.07 5.87 8.11
N LEU A 67 5.34 5.97 7.00
CA LEU A 67 4.14 6.80 6.88
C LEU A 67 2.87 5.99 7.16
N MET A 68 2.86 4.72 6.76
CA MET A 68 1.74 3.81 6.93
C MET A 68 2.21 2.36 6.87
N THR A 69 1.58 1.50 7.67
CA THR A 69 1.65 0.04 7.54
C THR A 69 0.23 -0.50 7.56
N GLU A 70 -0.07 -1.48 6.73
CA GLU A 70 -1.40 -2.07 6.62
C GLU A 70 -1.34 -3.58 6.41
N SER A 71 -2.40 -4.25 6.85
CA SER A 71 -2.59 -5.69 6.70
C SER A 71 -3.99 -5.96 6.20
N SER A 72 -4.10 -6.53 5.01
CA SER A 72 -5.36 -6.89 4.36
C SER A 72 -5.47 -8.42 4.35
N THR A 73 -6.60 -8.97 4.83
CA THR A 73 -6.82 -10.41 4.93
C THR A 73 -8.11 -10.78 4.22
N ILE A 74 -8.01 -11.66 3.21
CA ILE A 74 -9.17 -12.21 2.52
C ILE A 74 -9.93 -13.08 3.52
N GLN A 75 -11.17 -12.70 3.82
CA GLN A 75 -11.97 -13.43 4.80
C GLN A 75 -12.26 -14.86 4.35
N LYS A 76 -12.53 -15.75 5.31
CA LYS A 76 -12.80 -17.16 5.01
C LYS A 76 -14.05 -17.28 4.13
N GLY A 77 -13.89 -17.86 2.94
CA GLY A 77 -14.96 -18.01 1.94
C GLY A 77 -14.99 -16.92 0.87
N GLU A 78 -14.20 -15.86 1.03
CA GLU A 78 -14.04 -14.79 0.03
C GLU A 78 -12.84 -15.06 -0.90
N VAL A 79 -12.76 -14.28 -1.97
CA VAL A 79 -11.68 -14.36 -2.98
C VAL A 79 -10.90 -13.06 -3.13
N ASP A 80 -11.34 -11.99 -2.47
CA ASP A 80 -10.73 -10.67 -2.50
C ASP A 80 -10.91 -9.89 -1.19
N ASP A 81 -10.11 -8.83 -1.06
CA ASP A 81 -10.22 -7.77 -0.07
C ASP A 81 -9.79 -6.46 -0.73
N TRP A 82 -10.54 -5.38 -0.49
CA TRP A 82 -10.20 -4.05 -0.98
C TRP A 82 -10.38 -3.01 0.12
N GLY A 83 -9.63 -1.93 0.04
CA GLY A 83 -9.73 -0.88 1.03
C GLY A 83 -8.97 0.37 0.68
N SER A 84 -9.10 1.35 1.57
CA SER A 84 -8.48 2.66 1.43
C SER A 84 -8.08 3.23 2.79
N LYS A 85 -6.99 3.99 2.84
CA LYS A 85 -6.55 4.68 4.06
C LYS A 85 -5.80 5.96 3.74
N TYR A 86 -6.01 6.97 4.57
CA TYR A 86 -5.29 8.24 4.45
C TYR A 86 -3.98 8.23 5.24
N PHE A 87 -2.94 8.84 4.67
CA PHE A 87 -1.70 9.18 5.35
C PHE A 87 -1.24 10.60 4.98
N THR A 88 -0.27 11.13 5.72
CA THR A 88 0.25 12.49 5.49
C THR A 88 1.76 12.43 5.23
N VAL A 89 2.20 13.16 4.21
CA VAL A 89 3.60 13.41 3.92
C VAL A 89 3.94 14.81 4.42
N ALA A 90 4.85 14.88 5.39
CA ALA A 90 5.38 16.14 5.88
C ALA A 90 6.43 16.71 4.92
N ASP A 91 6.69 18.01 5.02
CA ASP A 91 7.81 18.62 4.32
C ASP A 91 9.12 18.11 4.95
N GLU A 92 9.97 17.48 4.15
CA GLU A 92 11.32 17.13 4.56
C GLU A 92 12.16 18.42 4.50
N GLN A 93 12.37 19.06 5.67
CA GLN A 93 13.25 20.23 5.80
C GLN A 93 14.72 19.88 5.58
#